data_AF-A0A3D2TM47-F1
#
_entry.id   AF-A0A3D2TM47-F1
#
_cell.length_a   1.000
_cell.length_b   1.000
_cell.length_c   1.000
_cell.angle_alpha   90.00
_cell.angle_beta   90.00
_cell.angle_gamma   90.00
#
_symmetry.space_group_name_H-M   'P 1'
#
loop_
_entity.id
_entity.type
_entity.pdbx_description
1 polymer ?
#
loop_
_entity_poly.entity_id
_entity_poly.type
_entity_poly.pdbx_seq_one_letter_code
_entity_poly.pdbx_strand_id
1 'polypeptide(L)' 'PLADLTHGQEADFYALLASREELTTKDGKPYFRVAFRDAGREVNFPIWGDTPWAVDCR' A
#
# COMPACT_ATOMS: atom_id res chain seq x y z
N PRO A 1 -4.80 -15.55 1.54
CA PRO A 1 -4.29 -14.70 0.45
C PRO A 1 -4.90 -13.30 0.55
N LEU A 2 -4.39 -12.30 -0.18
CA LEU A 2 -4.97 -10.96 -0.17
C LEU A 2 -6.46 -11.02 -0.53
N ALA A 3 -6.83 -11.79 -1.54
CA ALA A 3 -8.21 -11.94 -2.01
C ALA A 3 -9.18 -12.51 -0.95
N ASP A 4 -8.68 -13.28 0.02
CA ASP A 4 -9.51 -13.93 1.05
C ASP A 4 -9.82 -13.01 2.23
N LEU A 5 -9.15 -11.84 2.32
CA LEU A 5 -9.37 -10.92 3.42
C LEU A 5 -10.73 -10.26 3.31
N THR A 6 -11.48 -10.36 4.41
CA THR A 6 -12.76 -9.68 4.61
C THR A 6 -12.56 -8.23 5.06
N HIS A 7 -13.57 -7.39 4.84
CA HIS A 7 -13.49 -5.99 5.25
C HIS A 7 -13.30 -5.86 6.77
N GLY A 8 -12.30 -5.08 7.18
CA GLY A 8 -11.96 -4.85 8.59
C GLY A 8 -11.12 -5.96 9.24
N GLN A 9 -10.75 -7.00 8.51
CA GLN A 9 -9.90 -8.07 9.01
C GLN A 9 -8.41 -7.67 8.98
N GLU A 10 -7.72 -7.95 10.08
CA GLU A 10 -6.25 -7.90 10.17
C GLU A 10 -5.67 -9.32 10.06
N ALA A 11 -4.60 -9.47 9.29
CA ALA A 11 -3.92 -10.75 9.09
C ALA A 11 -2.50 -10.53 8.56
N ASP A 12 -1.62 -11.51 8.81
CA ASP A 12 -0.33 -11.61 8.15
C ASP A 12 -0.45 -12.44 6.87
N PHE A 13 0.02 -11.89 5.75
CA PHE A 13 -0.02 -12.56 4.45
C PHE A 13 1.08 -12.02 3.53
N TYR A 14 1.31 -12.72 2.41
CA TYR A 14 2.21 -12.29 1.35
C TYR A 14 1.42 -11.81 0.14
N ALA A 15 1.89 -10.72 -0.48
CA ALA A 15 1.39 -10.19 -1.74
C ALA A 15 2.56 -9.62 -2.56
N LEU A 16 2.37 -9.51 -3.87
CA LEU A 16 3.33 -8.87 -4.76
C LEU A 16 3.15 -7.34 -4.73
N LEU A 17 4.22 -6.59 -4.51
CA LEU A 17 4.26 -5.15 -4.77
C LEU A 17 4.32 -4.92 -6.29
N ALA A 18 3.20 -4.56 -6.89
CA ALA A 18 3.06 -4.40 -8.34
C ALA A 18 3.53 -3.02 -8.83
N SER A 19 3.34 -1.98 -8.02
CA SER A 19 3.84 -0.63 -8.31
C SER A 19 4.12 0.14 -7.02
N ARG A 20 5.03 1.12 -7.13
CA ARG A 20 5.39 2.08 -6.07
C ARG A 20 5.80 3.40 -6.73
N GLU A 21 5.05 4.46 -6.44
CA GLU A 21 5.29 5.80 -6.97
C GLU A 21 5.39 6.81 -5.83
N GLU A 22 6.43 7.65 -5.83
CA GLU A 22 6.54 8.78 -4.91
C GLU A 22 5.77 9.98 -5.47
N LEU A 23 4.85 10.51 -4.68
CA LEU A 23 3.92 11.57 -5.06
C LEU A 23 3.80 12.62 -3.95
N THR A 24 3.15 13.72 -4.26
CA THR A 24 2.88 14.80 -3.31
C THR A 24 1.41 15.18 -3.36
N THR A 25 0.77 15.35 -2.20
CA THR A 25 -0.61 15.85 -2.13
C THR A 25 -0.68 17.28 -2.63
N LYS A 26 -1.91 17.76 -2.89
CA LYS A 26 -2.16 19.17 -3.24
C LYS A 26 -1.54 20.16 -2.23
N ASP A 27 -1.49 19.79 -0.96
CA ASP A 27 -0.96 20.62 0.13
C ASP A 27 0.54 20.40 0.40
N GLY A 28 1.24 19.71 -0.50
CA GLY A 28 2.69 19.53 -0.41
C GLY A 28 3.16 18.36 0.46
N LYS A 29 2.26 17.49 0.94
CA LYS A 29 2.65 16.34 1.79
C LYS A 29 3.12 15.17 0.93
N PRO A 30 4.32 14.60 1.16
CA PRO A 30 4.80 13.46 0.39
C PRO A 30 4.07 12.17 0.79
N TYR A 31 3.84 11.28 -0.19
CA TYR A 31 3.30 9.95 0.04
C TYR A 31 3.75 8.99 -1.07
N PHE A 32 3.71 7.70 -0.79
CA PHE A 32 3.91 6.66 -1.81
C PHE A 32 2.56 6.08 -2.20
N ARG A 33 2.22 6.09 -3.49
CA ARG A 33 1.11 5.28 -4.02
C ARG A 33 1.63 3.89 -4.32
N VAL A 34 1.07 2.88 -3.66
CA VAL A 34 1.46 1.47 -3.86
C VAL A 34 0.28 0.64 -4.34
N ALA A 35 0.58 -0.35 -5.18
CA ALA A 35 -0.36 -1.40 -5.56
C ALA A 35 0.18 -2.76 -5.08
N PHE A 36 -0.61 -3.47 -4.30
CA PHE A 36 -0.33 -4.86 -3.91
C PHE A 36 -1.33 -5.79 -4.58
N ARG A 37 -0.84 -6.91 -5.12
CA ARG A 37 -1.69 -7.91 -5.77
C ARG A 37 -1.36 -9.34 -5.37
N ASP A 38 -2.38 -10.18 -5.38
CA ASP A 38 -2.25 -11.63 -5.49
C ASP A 38 -2.91 -12.10 -6.80
N ALA A 39 -3.24 -13.39 -6.89
CA ALA A 39 -3.90 -13.95 -8.07
C ALA A 39 -5.36 -13.51 -8.24
N GLY A 40 -6.05 -13.12 -7.14
CA GLY A 40 -7.49 -12.85 -7.13
C GLY A 40 -7.86 -11.39 -6.89
N ARG A 41 -6.93 -10.55 -6.43
CA ARG A 41 -7.21 -9.15 -6.09
C ARG A 41 -5.97 -8.26 -6.22
N GLU A 42 -6.21 -7.01 -6.60
CA GLU A 42 -5.25 -5.91 -6.44
C GLU A 42 -5.88 -4.83 -5.56
N VAL A 43 -5.08 -4.26 -4.65
CA VAL A 43 -5.46 -3.12 -3.81
C VAL A 43 -4.45 -2.00 -3.98
N ASN A 44 -4.97 -0.78 -4.02
CA ASN A 44 -4.18 0.44 -4.19
C ASN A 44 -4.43 1.35 -2.99
N PHE A 45 -3.37 1.78 -2.31
CA PHE A 45 -3.52 2.73 -1.19
C PHE A 45 -2.28 3.62 -1.03
N PRO A 46 -2.47 4.83 -0.45
CA PRO A 46 -1.35 5.72 -0.12
C PRO A 46 -0.67 5.29 1.18
N ILE A 47 0.66 5.24 1.19
CA ILE A 47 1.49 5.21 2.39
C ILE A 47 2.00 6.63 2.63
N TRP A 48 1.50 7.26 3.69
CA TRP A 48 1.83 8.64 4.02
C TRP A 48 3.25 8.76 4.57
N GLY A 49 3.99 9.80 4.14
CA GLY A 49 5.41 9.99 4.46
C GLY A 49 5.73 10.17 5.96
N ASP A 50 4.71 10.47 6.78
CA ASP A 50 4.77 10.64 8.23
C ASP A 50 4.43 9.37 9.02
N THR A 51 4.14 8.26 8.33
CA THR A 51 3.92 6.94 8.97
C THR A 51 5.23 6.16 9.09
N PRO A 52 5.35 5.26 10.09
CA PRO A 52 6.52 4.37 10.19
C PRO A 52 6.77 3.55 8.91
N TRP A 53 5.70 3.24 8.17
CA TRP A 53 5.75 2.39 6.97
C TRP A 53 6.38 3.08 5.76
N ALA A 54 6.46 4.42 5.77
CA ALA A 54 7.14 5.16 4.73
C ALA A 54 8.67 4.92 4.74
N VAL A 55 9.24 4.47 5.85
CA VAL A 55 10.67 4.15 5.95
C VAL A 55 11.01 2.99 5.01
N ASP A 56 10.19 1.95 4.97
CA ASP A 56 10.38 0.79 4.10
C ASP A 56 10.12 1.11 2.60
N CYS A 57 9.52 2.26 2.32
CA CYS A 57 9.26 2.72 0.95
C CYS A 57 10.40 3.56 0.36
N ARG A 58 11.34 4.06 1.18
CA ARG A 58 12.48 4.87 0.73
C ARG A 58 13.61 4.04 0.13
#